data_AF-A0A093C0V6-F1
#
_entry.id   AF-A0A093C0V6-F1
#
_cell.length_a   1.000
_cell.length_b   1.000
_cell.length_c   1.000
_cell.angle_alpha   90.00
_cell.angle_beta   90.00
_cell.angle_gamma   90.00
#
_symmetry.space_group_name_H-M   'P 1'
#
loop_
_entity.id
_entity.type
_entity.pdbx_description
1 polymer ?
#
loop_
_entity_poly.entity_id
_entity_poly.type
_entity_poly.pdbx_seq_one_letter_code
_entity_poly.pdbx_strand_id
1 'polypeptide(L)' 'QELGTFGFECTLEEVDLEDITKNQINTIKACTFEDPGGKCLQGIYEDLSAYRAALKNLKDQNVLTTIDEMMKVSI' A
#
# COMPACT_ATOMS: atom_id res chain seq x y z
N GLN A 1 -11.12 3.19 -21.79
CA GLN A 1 -9.82 2.52 -21.62
C GLN A 1 -9.93 1.75 -20.33
N GLU A 2 -10.14 0.44 -20.40
CA GLU A 2 -10.15 -0.39 -19.19
C GLU A 2 -8.77 -0.29 -18.56
N LEU A 3 -8.71 0.09 -17.28
CA LEU A 3 -7.52 0.01 -16.45
C LEU A 3 -7.26 -1.48 -16.19
N GLY A 4 -6.89 -2.21 -17.25
CA GLY A 4 -6.54 -3.61 -17.15
C GLY A 4 -5.36 -3.74 -16.19
N THR A 5 -5.50 -4.61 -15.20
CA THR A 5 -4.39 -5.13 -14.39
C THR A 5 -3.35 -5.76 -15.32
N PHE A 6 -2.46 -4.92 -15.84
CA PHE A 6 -1.15 -5.24 -16.44
C PHE A 6 -1.02 -6.54 -17.28
N GLY A 7 -2.07 -6.99 -17.97
CA GLY A 7 -2.01 -8.23 -18.75
C GLY A 7 -1.75 -9.51 -17.93
N PHE A 8 -1.92 -9.45 -16.60
CA PHE A 8 -1.87 -10.60 -15.71
C PHE A 8 -3.25 -10.76 -15.10
N GLU A 9 -4.01 -11.72 -15.63
CA GLU A 9 -5.26 -12.16 -15.02
C GLU A 9 -4.89 -13.11 -13.89
N CYS A 10 -4.62 -12.57 -12.70
CA CYS A 10 -4.41 -13.39 -11.51
C CYS A 10 -5.77 -13.92 -11.02
N THR A 11 -5.88 -15.21 -10.84
CA THR A 11 -7.01 -15.83 -10.15
C THR A 11 -6.88 -15.63 -8.64
N LEU A 12 -7.98 -15.72 -7.88
CA LEU A 12 -7.93 -15.65 -6.41
C LEU A 12 -7.03 -16.73 -5.78
N GLU A 13 -6.78 -17.82 -6.50
CA GLU A 13 -5.89 -18.92 -6.07
C GLU A 13 -4.41 -18.54 -6.22
N GLU A 14 -4.09 -17.63 -7.13
CA GLU A 14 -2.73 -17.12 -7.39
C GLU A 14 -2.40 -15.86 -6.59
N VAL A 15 -3.40 -15.25 -5.96
CA VAL A 15 -3.22 -14.06 -5.12
C VAL A 15 -2.72 -14.48 -3.75
N ASP A 16 -1.53 -13.99 -3.40
CA ASP A 16 -1.05 -14.03 -2.03
C ASP A 16 -1.85 -13.03 -1.18
N LEU A 17 -2.67 -13.57 -0.26
CA LEU A 17 -3.49 -12.79 0.67
C LEU A 17 -2.72 -12.40 1.94
N GLU A 18 -1.42 -12.70 2.03
CA GLU A 18 -0.60 -12.30 3.17
C GLU A 18 -0.39 -10.78 3.19
N ASP A 19 -0.84 -10.17 4.28
CA ASP A 19 -0.52 -8.78 4.59
C ASP A 19 0.94 -8.67 5.03
N ILE A 20 1.75 -8.02 4.18
CA ILE A 20 3.17 -7.78 4.43
C ILE A 20 3.42 -6.77 5.56
N THR A 21 2.41 -6.01 5.98
CA THR A 21 2.49 -5.01 7.05
C THR A 21 1.85 -5.48 8.36
N LYS A 22 1.39 -6.74 8.43
CA LYS A 22 0.73 -7.35 9.60
C LYS A 22 1.46 -7.21 10.95
N ASN A 23 2.79 -7.05 10.92
CA ASN A 23 3.64 -6.90 12.12
C ASN A 23 3.86 -5.43 12.52
N GLN A 24 3.28 -4.47 11.80
CA GLN A 24 3.39 -3.04 12.03
C GLN A 24 2.10 -2.50 12.69
N ILE A 25 1.88 -1.18 12.66
CA ILE A 25 0.62 -0.59 13.09
C ILE A 25 -0.52 -1.21 12.29
N ASN A 26 -1.59 -1.64 12.96
CA ASN A 26 -2.80 -2.06 12.28
C ASN A 26 -3.52 -0.82 11.72
N THR A 27 -3.11 -0.39 10.52
CA THR A 27 -3.60 0.81 9.85
C THR A 27 -5.11 0.76 9.63
N ILE A 28 -5.66 -0.40 9.25
CA ILE A 28 -7.11 -0.59 9.07
C ILE A 28 -7.85 -0.25 10.36
N LYS A 29 -7.40 -0.76 11.50
CA LYS A 29 -7.97 -0.46 12.82
C LYS A 29 -7.76 1.00 13.21
N ALA A 30 -6.59 1.58 12.92
CA ALA A 30 -6.29 2.97 13.23
C ALA A 30 -7.18 3.95 12.43
N CYS A 31 -7.47 3.64 11.17
CA CYS A 31 -8.25 4.48 10.27
C CYS A 31 -9.76 4.26 10.36
N THR A 32 -10.24 3.18 11.00
CA THR A 32 -11.66 2.89 11.20
C THR A 32 -12.20 3.34 12.57
N PHE A 33 -11.33 3.88 13.42
CA PHE A 33 -11.74 4.50 14.69
C PHE A 33 -12.45 5.84 14.46
N GLU A 34 -13.35 6.22 15.38
CA GLU A 34 -14.18 7.44 15.27
C GLU A 34 -13.36 8.75 15.21
N ASP A 35 -12.10 8.73 15.68
CA ASP A 35 -11.11 9.79 15.48
C ASP A 35 -9.82 9.18 14.92
N PRO A 36 -9.72 9.04 13.59
CA PRO A 36 -8.62 8.31 12.97
C PRO A 36 -7.27 9.03 13.09
N GLY A 37 -7.27 10.34 13.41
CA GLY A 37 -6.12 11.13 13.87
C GLY A 37 -4.74 10.85 13.25
N GLY A 38 -3.69 11.21 13.99
CA GLY A 38 -2.29 11.04 13.54
C GLY A 38 -1.83 9.57 13.43
N LYS A 39 -2.51 8.63 14.11
CA LYS A 39 -2.16 7.20 14.06
C LYS A 39 -2.56 6.55 12.75
N CYS A 40 -3.67 6.97 12.13
CA CYS A 40 -4.04 6.50 10.79
C CYS A 40 -3.01 6.95 9.76
N LEU A 41 -2.64 8.23 9.76
CA LEU A 41 -1.62 8.77 8.85
C LEU A 41 -0.25 8.13 9.05
N GLN A 42 0.15 7.90 10.31
CA GLN A 42 1.38 7.17 10.62
C GLN A 42 1.34 5.75 10.05
N GLY A 43 0.24 5.01 10.24
CA GLY A 43 0.08 3.66 9.69
C GLY A 43 0.14 3.64 8.16
N ILE A 44 -0.53 4.59 7.50
CA ILE A 44 -0.49 4.74 6.04
C ILE A 44 0.95 4.97 5.56
N TYR A 45 1.71 5.84 6.23
CA TYR A 45 3.10 6.10 5.86
C TYR A 45 3.99 4.86 6.02
N GLU A 46 3.85 4.13 7.13
CA GLU A 46 4.57 2.88 7.38
C GLU A 46 4.23 1.81 6.33
N ASP A 47 2.95 1.66 6.00
CA ASP A 47 2.49 0.73 4.97
C ASP A 47 3.05 1.08 3.59
N LEU A 48 2.95 2.36 3.18
CA LEU A 48 3.50 2.83 1.91
C LEU A 48 5.00 2.56 1.81
N SER A 49 5.74 2.76 2.91
CA SER A 49 7.18 2.51 2.95
C SER A 49 7.51 1.01 2.81
N ALA A 50 6.69 0.12 3.37
CA ALA A 50 6.83 -1.33 3.22
C ALA A 50 6.54 -1.78 1.78
N TYR A 51 5.43 -1.32 1.20
CA TYR A 51 5.11 -1.59 -0.20
C TYR A 51 6.17 -1.02 -1.14
N ARG A 52 6.68 0.19 -0.88
CA ARG A 52 7.76 0.78 -1.69
C ARG A 52 9.00 -0.10 -1.74
N ALA A 53 9.36 -0.72 -0.61
CA ALA A 53 10.50 -1.63 -0.50
C ALA A 53 10.25 -2.98 -1.19
N ALA A 54 9.06 -3.57 -1.03
CA ALA A 54 8.67 -4.82 -1.68
C ALA A 54 8.61 -4.68 -3.21
N LEU A 55 8.12 -3.53 -3.67
CA LEU A 55 7.93 -3.21 -5.08
C LEU A 55 9.18 -2.63 -5.77
N LYS A 56 10.31 -2.46 -5.07
CA LYS A 56 11.50 -1.76 -5.57
C LYS A 56 12.03 -2.26 -6.93
N ASN A 57 11.78 -3.52 -7.27
CA ASN A 57 12.23 -4.16 -8.50
C ASN A 57 11.16 -4.15 -9.62
N LEU A 58 10.03 -3.46 -9.42
CA LEU A 58 9.03 -3.32 -10.48
C LEU A 58 9.60 -2.58 -11.68
N LYS A 59 9.31 -3.11 -12.86
CA LYS A 59 9.66 -2.46 -14.13
C LYS A 59 8.87 -1.17 -14.33
N ASP A 60 7.62 -1.15 -13.86
CA ASP A 60 6.80 0.06 -13.89
C ASP A 60 7.16 1.01 -12.74
N GLN A 61 7.78 2.13 -13.10
CA GLN A 61 8.17 3.18 -12.17
C GLN A 61 7.03 4.12 -11.80
N ASN A 62 5.89 4.08 -12.51
CA ASN A 62 4.75 4.95 -12.24
C ASN A 62 4.13 4.62 -10.87
N VAL A 63 3.99 3.33 -10.55
CA VAL A 63 3.53 2.87 -9.24
C VAL A 63 4.46 3.35 -8.12
N LEU A 64 5.77 3.23 -8.33
CA LEU A 64 6.77 3.65 -7.33
C LEU A 64 6.75 5.17 -7.11
N THR A 65 6.60 5.94 -8.18
CA THR A 65 6.49 7.40 -8.13
C THR A 65 5.21 7.83 -7.42
N THR A 66 4.10 7.15 -7.69
CA THR A 66 2.81 7.40 -7.03
C THR A 66 2.91 7.13 -5.52
N ILE A 67 3.57 6.04 -5.11
CA ILE A 67 3.84 5.76 -3.69
C ILE A 67 4.70 6.87 -3.07
N ASP A 68 5.76 7.30 -3.75
CA ASP A 68 6.64 8.39 -3.27
C ASP A 68 5.88 9.72 -3.10
N GLU A 69 4.89 10.00 -3.95
CA GLU A 69 4.01 11.17 -3.81
C GLU A 69 3.02 11.04 -2.65
N MET A 70 2.40 9.87 -2.47
CA MET A 70 1.49 9.61 -1.35
C MET A 70 2.22 9.72 0.02
N MET A 71 3.47 9.28 0.09
CA MET A 71 4.30 9.40 1.29
C MET A 71 4.57 10.86 1.68
N LYS A 72 4.67 11.79 0.72
CA LYS A 72 4.88 13.23 0.99
C LYS A 72 3.67 13.92 1.60
N VAL A 73 2.46 13.41 1.32
CA VAL A 73 1.20 14.02 1.79
C VAL A 73 0.76 13.45 3.15
N SER A 74 1.32 12.31 3.55
CA SER A 74 0.98 11.61 4.79
C SER A 74 1.75 12.13 6.02
N ILE A 75 2.64 13.11 5.84
CA ILE A 75 3.44 13.82 6.87
C ILE A 75 3.06 15.29 6.86
#